data_AF-A0AAI9XAX3-F1
#
_entry.id   AF-A0AAI9XAX3-F1
#
_cell.length_a   1.000
_cell.length_b   1.000
_cell.length_c   1.000
_cell.angle_alpha   90.00
_cell.angle_beta   90.00
_cell.angle_gamma   90.00
#
_symmetry.space_group_name_H-M   'P 1'
#
loop_
_entity.id
_entity.type
_entity.pdbx_description
1 polymer ?
#
loop_
_entity_poly.entity_id
_entity_poly.type
_entity_poly.pdbx_seq_one_letter_code
_entity_poly.pdbx_strand_id
1 'polypeptide(L)'
;MIETLLNPDNESTTLTKNCSSFDLNEELILIKMPSHEHSSATSAVDHAIVAALLPMGLFSSVNAYPGATIQGQKRGKQPDHGWGSRRPPSGYERTPSVILEVAWSESDSKLNSDVRFWLDPADGNAKTCLTLRVDKRQPTIRIENWRLQNGRPYRVQMIQVTKVSNRITVTNHPLIIPFEDLFLRPSSIPAERDIEISLQALEDIAAKIWEVQRF
;
A
#
# COMPACT_ATOMS: atom_id res chain seq x y z
N MET A 1 -1.20 -8.28 28.76
CA MET A 1 -2.63 -8.40 28.40
C MET A 1 -2.83 -8.39 26.88
N ILE A 2 -2.18 -7.48 26.13
CA ILE A 2 -2.18 -7.50 24.64
C ILE A 2 -1.43 -8.69 24.05
N GLU A 3 -0.28 -9.08 24.63
CA GLU A 3 0.45 -10.29 24.20
C GLU A 3 -0.40 -11.56 24.29
N THR A 4 -1.33 -11.62 25.25
CA THR A 4 -2.27 -12.73 25.46
C THR A 4 -3.36 -12.78 24.38
N LEU A 5 -3.69 -11.64 23.78
CA LEU A 5 -4.63 -11.52 22.66
C LEU A 5 -3.98 -11.91 21.33
N LEU A 6 -2.67 -11.66 21.16
CA LEU A 6 -1.92 -11.97 19.94
C LEU A 6 -1.33 -13.40 19.93
N ASN A 7 -1.56 -14.19 20.98
CA ASN A 7 -1.00 -15.53 21.13
C ASN A 7 -1.69 -16.52 20.16
N PRO A 8 -0.97 -17.18 19.24
CA PRO A 8 -1.56 -18.04 18.20
C PRO A 8 -2.26 -19.30 18.74
N ASP A 9 -2.00 -19.68 20.00
CA ASP A 9 -2.62 -20.82 20.68
C ASP A 9 -4.01 -20.51 21.28
N ASN A 10 -4.42 -19.24 21.27
CA ASN A 10 -5.73 -18.81 21.74
C ASN A 10 -6.69 -18.75 20.54
N GLU A 11 -7.92 -19.29 20.66
CA GLU A 11 -8.92 -19.21 19.57
C GLU A 11 -9.02 -17.76 19.07
N SER A 12 -8.63 -17.54 17.80
CA SER A 12 -8.53 -16.21 17.22
C SER A 12 -9.86 -15.47 17.33
N THR A 13 -9.95 -14.58 18.30
CA THR A 13 -11.12 -13.73 18.52
C THR A 13 -11.35 -12.83 17.30
N THR A 14 -12.60 -12.42 17.04
CA THR A 14 -12.96 -11.50 15.95
C THR A 14 -12.18 -10.18 16.01
N LEU A 15 -11.70 -9.78 17.20
CA LEU A 15 -10.87 -8.61 17.42
C LEU A 15 -9.47 -8.80 16.81
N THR A 16 -8.81 -9.93 17.06
CA THR A 16 -7.50 -10.21 16.48
C THR A 16 -7.51 -10.31 14.95
N LYS A 17 -8.60 -10.82 14.37
CA LYS A 17 -8.74 -10.93 12.91
C LYS A 17 -8.80 -9.58 12.19
N ASN A 18 -9.23 -8.54 12.90
CA ASN A 18 -9.37 -7.18 12.36
C ASN A 18 -8.29 -6.22 12.91
N CYS A 19 -7.27 -6.75 13.59
CA CYS A 19 -6.17 -5.95 14.10
C CYS A 19 -5.31 -5.45 12.94
N SER A 20 -5.33 -4.14 12.71
CA SER A 20 -4.52 -3.51 11.67
C SER A 20 -3.17 -3.04 12.18
N SER A 21 -3.05 -2.69 13.46
CA SER A 21 -1.75 -2.42 14.08
C SER A 21 -1.78 -2.58 15.59
N PHE A 22 -0.61 -2.80 16.19
CA PHE A 22 -0.43 -2.79 17.63
C PHE A 22 0.88 -2.11 18.02
N ASP A 23 0.90 -1.54 19.23
CA ASP A 23 2.09 -1.01 19.89
C ASP A 23 2.15 -1.57 21.30
N LEU A 24 3.17 -2.38 21.58
CA LEU A 24 3.30 -3.04 22.89
C LEU A 24 3.81 -2.10 23.98
N ASN A 25 4.49 -1.00 23.64
CA ASN A 25 4.96 -0.05 24.65
C ASN A 25 3.81 0.85 25.12
N GLU A 26 2.99 1.29 24.18
CA GLU A 26 1.85 2.18 24.47
C GLU A 26 0.58 1.40 24.87
N GLU A 27 0.65 0.07 24.85
CA GLU A 27 -0.49 -0.84 25.06
C GLU A 27 -1.69 -0.50 24.15
N LEU A 28 -1.42 -0.27 22.86
CA LEU A 28 -2.45 0.09 21.88
C LEU A 28 -2.68 -1.03 20.87
N ILE A 29 -3.95 -1.27 20.56
CA ILE A 29 -4.39 -2.05 19.40
C ILE A 29 -5.31 -1.16 18.56
N LEU A 30 -5.03 -1.11 17.26
CA LEU A 30 -5.94 -0.51 16.28
C LEU A 30 -6.67 -1.61 15.53
N ILE A 31 -8.00 -1.52 15.56
CA ILE A 31 -8.89 -2.40 14.80
C ILE A 31 -9.34 -1.66 13.55
N LYS A 32 -9.27 -2.34 12.39
CA LYS A 32 -9.78 -1.84 11.12
C LYS A 32 -11.16 -2.42 10.84
N MET A 33 -12.08 -1.54 10.47
CA MET A 33 -13.41 -1.94 10.02
C MET A 33 -13.39 -2.13 8.51
N PRO A 34 -13.70 -3.33 8.00
CA PRO A 34 -13.79 -3.55 6.55
C PRO A 34 -14.88 -2.67 5.93
N SER A 35 -14.57 -2.04 4.80
CA SER A 35 -15.54 -1.29 3.99
C SER A 35 -15.42 -1.72 2.53
N HIS A 36 -16.54 -1.66 1.80
CA HIS A 36 -16.55 -2.07 0.40
C HIS A 36 -15.71 -1.12 -0.46
N GLU A 37 -15.74 0.17 -0.16
CA GLU A 37 -14.92 1.20 -0.81
C GLU A 37 -13.42 0.93 -0.60
N HIS A 38 -13.02 0.57 0.62
CA HIS A 38 -11.64 0.24 0.97
C HIS A 38 -11.15 -0.98 0.17
N SER A 39 -11.96 -2.05 0.14
CA SER A 39 -11.63 -3.26 -0.62
C SER A 39 -11.58 -3.02 -2.13
N SER A 40 -12.52 -2.23 -2.67
CA SER A 40 -12.56 -1.87 -4.10
C SER A 40 -11.32 -1.06 -4.50
N ALA A 41 -10.97 -0.04 -3.70
CA ALA A 41 -9.78 0.77 -3.89
C ALA A 41 -8.50 -0.08 -3.90
N THR A 42 -8.37 -0.97 -2.91
CA THR A 42 -7.24 -1.89 -2.80
C THR A 42 -7.12 -2.80 -4.03
N SER A 43 -8.23 -3.43 -4.43
CA SER A 43 -8.28 -4.32 -5.59
C SER A 43 -7.99 -3.59 -6.91
N ALA A 44 -8.46 -2.35 -7.05
CA ALA A 44 -8.22 -1.56 -8.25
C ALA A 44 -6.72 -1.26 -8.45
N VAL A 45 -6.03 -0.88 -7.37
CA VAL A 45 -4.58 -0.63 -7.42
C VAL A 45 -3.79 -1.92 -7.67
N ASP A 46 -4.16 -3.03 -7.02
CA ASP A 46 -3.54 -4.33 -7.25
C ASP A 46 -3.63 -4.78 -8.72
N HIS A 47 -4.82 -4.71 -9.31
CA HIS A 47 -5.00 -5.02 -10.72
C HIS A 47 -4.12 -4.15 -11.63
N ALA A 48 -3.98 -2.86 -11.32
CA ALA A 48 -3.15 -1.95 -12.11
C ALA A 48 -1.66 -2.31 -12.04
N ILE A 49 -1.15 -2.64 -10.85
CA ILE A 49 0.24 -3.09 -10.66
C ILE A 49 0.47 -4.42 -11.35
N VAL A 50 -0.43 -5.39 -11.19
CA VAL A 50 -0.37 -6.68 -11.88
C VAL A 50 -0.34 -6.49 -13.40
N ALA A 51 -1.22 -5.64 -13.94
CA ALA A 51 -1.27 -5.34 -15.36
C ALA A 51 0.04 -4.73 -15.88
N ALA A 52 0.69 -3.87 -15.10
CA ALA A 52 1.99 -3.28 -15.45
C ALA A 52 3.13 -4.32 -15.44
N LEU A 53 3.06 -5.34 -14.56
CA LEU A 53 4.06 -6.41 -14.44
C LEU A 53 3.94 -7.49 -15.52
N LEU A 54 2.74 -7.72 -16.07
CA LEU A 54 2.48 -8.74 -17.09
C LEU A 54 3.36 -8.60 -18.35
N PRO A 55 3.44 -7.45 -19.03
CA PRO A 55 4.27 -7.29 -20.22
C PRO A 55 5.77 -7.40 -19.93
N MET A 56 6.18 -7.32 -18.67
CA MET A 56 7.56 -7.50 -18.22
C MET A 56 7.88 -8.98 -17.93
N GLY A 57 6.88 -9.88 -17.96
CA GLY A 57 7.05 -11.29 -17.64
C GLY A 57 7.25 -11.58 -16.15
N LEU A 58 6.91 -10.63 -15.28
CA LEU A 58 7.31 -10.66 -13.86
C LEU A 58 6.18 -10.99 -12.88
N PHE A 59 4.97 -11.21 -13.37
CA PHE A 59 3.82 -11.57 -12.53
C PHE A 59 4.14 -12.72 -11.55
N SER A 60 4.78 -13.79 -12.03
CA SER A 60 5.14 -14.97 -11.23
C SER A 60 6.34 -14.75 -10.29
N SER A 61 7.00 -13.59 -10.39
CA SER A 61 8.17 -13.17 -9.61
C SER A 61 7.82 -12.23 -8.45
N VAL A 62 6.54 -11.88 -8.28
CA VAL A 62 6.04 -11.04 -7.19
C VAL A 62 5.13 -11.86 -6.28
N ASN A 63 5.27 -11.65 -4.98
CA ASN A 63 4.30 -12.09 -3.98
C ASN A 63 3.43 -10.90 -3.58
N ALA A 64 2.13 -11.15 -3.43
CA ALA A 64 1.21 -10.23 -2.79
C ALA A 64 1.09 -10.55 -1.29
N TYR A 65 0.92 -9.51 -0.49
CA TYR A 65 0.86 -9.59 0.98
C TYR A 65 -0.43 -8.93 1.51
N PRO A 66 -1.62 -9.43 1.13
CA PRO A 66 -2.87 -8.86 1.63
C PRO A 66 -3.01 -9.16 3.14
N GLY A 67 -3.05 -8.12 3.97
CA GLY A 67 -3.31 -8.25 5.41
C GLY A 67 -2.26 -9.06 6.18
N ALA A 68 -1.05 -9.26 5.65
CA ALA A 68 0.03 -9.94 6.37
C ALA A 68 0.58 -9.03 7.47
N THR A 69 0.60 -9.48 8.72
CA THR A 69 1.19 -8.70 9.81
C THR A 69 2.70 -8.64 9.66
N ILE A 70 3.22 -7.44 9.42
CA ILE A 70 4.65 -7.15 9.46
C ILE A 70 4.98 -6.67 10.86
N GLN A 71 5.88 -7.39 11.53
CA GLN A 71 6.28 -7.12 12.89
C GLN A 71 7.69 -6.53 12.91
N GLY A 72 7.82 -5.34 13.47
CA GLY A 72 9.07 -4.85 14.02
C GLY A 72 9.30 -5.47 15.41
N GLN A 73 10.23 -4.90 16.19
CA GLN A 73 10.57 -5.48 17.49
C GLN A 73 9.44 -5.41 18.54
N LYS A 74 8.67 -4.32 18.53
CA LYS A 74 7.64 -4.03 19.55
C LYS A 74 6.32 -3.51 18.98
N ARG A 75 6.28 -3.35 17.66
CA ARG A 75 5.17 -2.77 16.91
C ARG A 75 4.93 -3.68 15.73
N GLY A 76 3.67 -3.86 15.35
CA GLY A 76 3.34 -4.60 14.15
C GLY A 76 2.14 -3.99 13.48
N LYS A 77 2.09 -4.12 12.15
CA LYS A 77 1.04 -3.56 11.33
C LYS A 77 0.74 -4.47 10.16
N GLN A 78 -0.52 -4.54 9.78
CA GLN A 78 -0.98 -5.15 8.54
C GLN A 78 -1.11 -4.05 7.49
N PRO A 79 -0.49 -4.21 6.31
CA PRO A 79 -0.74 -3.29 5.23
C PRO A 79 -2.15 -3.53 4.68
N ASP A 80 -2.73 -2.50 4.09
CA ASP A 80 -3.96 -2.70 3.31
C ASP A 80 -3.69 -3.60 2.11
N HIS A 81 -2.53 -3.43 1.50
CA HIS A 81 -1.95 -4.40 0.57
C HIS A 81 -0.44 -4.19 0.43
N GLY A 82 0.26 -5.17 -0.12
CA GLY A 82 1.68 -5.05 -0.37
C GLY A 82 2.20 -6.01 -1.42
N TRP A 83 3.33 -5.65 -2.00
CA TRP A 83 4.02 -6.43 -3.02
C TRP A 83 5.51 -6.53 -2.67
N GLY A 84 6.11 -7.68 -2.98
CA GLY A 84 7.53 -7.89 -2.81
C GLY A 84 8.05 -8.97 -3.72
N SER A 85 9.36 -8.99 -3.94
CA SER A 85 10.02 -10.05 -4.70
C SER A 85 9.71 -11.43 -4.10
N ARG A 86 9.27 -12.36 -4.94
CA ARG A 86 9.05 -13.77 -4.55
C ARG A 86 10.34 -14.47 -4.13
N ARG A 87 11.48 -14.01 -4.67
CA ARG A 87 12.83 -14.49 -4.37
C ARG A 87 13.74 -13.27 -4.17
N PRO A 88 13.67 -12.62 -3.00
CA PRO A 88 14.50 -11.45 -2.74
C PRO A 88 15.99 -11.85 -2.70
N PRO A 89 16.92 -10.92 -3.00
CA PRO A 89 18.35 -11.21 -2.92
C PRO A 89 18.80 -11.59 -1.51
N SER A 90 20.00 -12.16 -1.40
CA SER A 90 20.61 -12.48 -0.10
C SER A 90 20.67 -11.24 0.80
N GLY A 91 20.31 -11.40 2.06
CA GLY A 91 20.24 -10.31 3.03
C GLY A 91 18.88 -9.59 3.13
N TYR A 92 17.91 -9.93 2.28
CA TYR A 92 16.54 -9.43 2.37
C TYR A 92 15.56 -10.51 2.80
N GLU A 93 14.64 -10.13 3.69
CA GLU A 93 13.55 -10.99 4.14
C GLU A 93 12.44 -11.08 3.09
N ARG A 94 11.58 -12.10 3.21
CA ARG A 94 10.41 -12.31 2.32
C ARG A 94 9.22 -11.47 2.79
N THR A 95 9.41 -10.16 2.87
CA THR A 95 8.41 -9.16 3.27
C THR A 95 8.04 -8.27 2.07
N PRO A 96 6.90 -7.57 2.13
CA PRO A 96 6.56 -6.58 1.12
C PRO A 96 7.56 -5.42 1.14
N SER A 97 8.05 -5.04 -0.04
CA SER A 97 8.95 -3.89 -0.21
C SER A 97 8.23 -2.66 -0.80
N VAL A 98 7.03 -2.88 -1.35
CA VAL A 98 6.09 -1.84 -1.77
C VAL A 98 4.78 -2.05 -1.00
N ILE A 99 4.30 -1.01 -0.33
CA ILE A 99 3.10 -1.05 0.51
C ILE A 99 2.04 -0.11 -0.05
N LEU A 100 0.76 -0.47 0.11
CA LEU A 100 -0.39 0.41 -0.06
C LEU A 100 -1.11 0.60 1.28
N GLU A 101 -1.44 1.85 1.61
CA GLU A 101 -2.38 2.24 2.66
C GLU A 101 -3.50 3.08 2.03
N VAL A 102 -4.74 2.67 2.21
CA VAL A 102 -5.94 3.31 1.69
C VAL A 102 -6.65 4.03 2.84
N ALA A 103 -6.74 5.35 2.75
CA ALA A 103 -7.57 6.14 3.65
C ALA A 103 -8.95 6.38 3.04
N TRP A 104 -9.96 5.74 3.61
CA TRP A 104 -11.35 6.07 3.36
C TRP A 104 -11.89 7.01 4.43
N SER A 105 -11.67 6.66 5.70
CA SER A 105 -12.14 7.41 6.88
C SER A 105 -11.00 8.00 7.70
N GLU A 106 -9.79 7.55 7.42
CA GLU A 106 -8.57 7.85 8.13
C GLU A 106 -8.12 9.31 7.90
N SER A 107 -7.60 9.93 8.96
CA SER A 107 -7.03 11.26 8.89
C SER A 107 -5.68 11.25 8.16
N ASP A 108 -5.27 12.40 7.63
CA ASP A 108 -3.90 12.54 7.09
C ASP A 108 -2.84 12.32 8.17
N SER A 109 -3.13 12.63 9.45
CA SER A 109 -2.21 12.34 10.55
C SER A 109 -1.99 10.83 10.73
N LYS A 110 -3.05 10.03 10.58
CA LYS A 110 -2.96 8.57 10.64
C LYS A 110 -2.17 8.02 9.45
N LEU A 111 -2.49 8.44 8.22
CA LEU A 111 -1.71 8.06 7.04
C LEU A 111 -0.23 8.40 7.16
N ASN A 112 0.11 9.61 7.63
CA ASN A 112 1.50 10.00 7.84
C ASN A 112 2.20 9.14 8.90
N SER A 113 1.47 8.71 9.95
CA SER A 113 2.01 7.76 10.93
C SER A 113 2.25 6.38 10.30
N ASP A 114 1.37 5.92 9.42
CA ASP A 114 1.50 4.64 8.73
C ASP A 114 2.68 4.68 7.74
N VAL A 115 2.85 5.77 7.00
CA VAL A 115 4.03 6.02 6.14
C VAL A 115 5.32 5.95 6.95
N ARG A 116 5.36 6.57 8.13
CA ARG A 116 6.55 6.51 9.01
C ARG A 116 6.86 5.09 9.46
N PHE A 117 5.85 4.32 9.87
CA PHE A 117 6.05 2.91 10.24
C PHE A 117 6.59 2.09 9.08
N TRP A 118 6.00 2.21 7.89
CA TRP A 118 6.38 1.37 6.75
C TRP A 118 7.77 1.67 6.22
N LEU A 119 8.16 2.94 6.21
CA LEU A 119 9.47 3.34 5.70
C LEU A 119 10.57 3.27 6.76
N ASP A 120 10.26 3.04 8.03
CA ASP A 120 11.28 2.87 9.07
C ASP A 120 12.01 1.52 8.86
N PRO A 121 13.35 1.51 8.69
CA PRO A 121 14.13 0.29 8.52
C PRO A 121 14.06 -0.69 9.70
N ALA A 122 13.74 -0.21 10.91
CA ALA A 122 13.62 -1.03 12.11
C ALA A 122 12.21 -1.61 12.33
N ASP A 123 11.20 -1.07 11.63
CA ASP A 123 9.82 -1.55 11.66
C ASP A 123 9.45 -2.19 10.31
N GLY A 124 8.82 -1.45 9.40
CA GLY A 124 8.27 -2.02 8.16
C GLY A 124 9.31 -2.29 7.07
N ASN A 125 10.43 -1.54 7.04
CA ASN A 125 11.52 -1.63 6.07
C ASN A 125 11.10 -1.68 4.57
N ALA A 126 9.93 -1.13 4.25
CA ALA A 126 9.49 -0.97 2.87
C ALA A 126 10.34 0.08 2.16
N LYS A 127 10.51 -0.07 0.85
CA LYS A 127 11.26 0.89 0.01
C LYS A 127 10.34 1.97 -0.55
N THR A 128 9.11 1.60 -0.89
CA THR A 128 8.04 2.52 -1.29
C THR A 128 6.79 2.29 -0.45
N CYS A 129 6.18 3.39 0.03
CA CYS A 129 4.85 3.39 0.63
C CYS A 129 3.92 4.26 -0.24
N LEU A 130 2.90 3.63 -0.80
CA LEU A 130 1.83 4.28 -1.52
C LEU A 130 0.68 4.59 -0.55
N THR A 131 0.16 5.81 -0.59
CA THR A 131 -1.08 6.15 0.11
C THR A 131 -2.15 6.52 -0.89
N LEU A 132 -3.35 5.96 -0.75
CA LEU A 132 -4.52 6.30 -1.54
C LEU A 132 -5.60 6.88 -0.63
N ARG A 133 -5.83 8.19 -0.73
CA ARG A 133 -6.94 8.86 -0.05
C ARG A 133 -8.14 8.95 -0.98
N VAL A 134 -9.29 8.49 -0.50
CA VAL A 134 -10.56 8.57 -1.21
C VAL A 134 -11.46 9.59 -0.54
N ASP A 135 -11.93 10.59 -1.28
CA ASP A 135 -12.86 11.59 -0.75
C ASP A 135 -14.28 11.04 -0.69
N LYS A 136 -14.96 11.21 0.46
CA LYS A 136 -16.32 10.68 0.68
C LYS A 136 -17.43 11.50 0.03
N ARG A 137 -17.17 12.75 -0.30
CA ARG A 137 -18.18 13.75 -0.64
C ARG A 137 -18.12 14.18 -2.11
N GLN A 138 -16.98 13.96 -2.74
CA GLN A 138 -16.76 14.31 -4.14
C GLN A 138 -15.96 13.20 -4.83
N PRO A 139 -16.12 13.03 -6.15
CA PRO A 139 -15.33 12.08 -6.93
C PRO A 139 -13.89 12.60 -7.07
N THR A 140 -13.11 12.39 -6.01
CA THR A 140 -11.70 12.77 -5.91
C THR A 140 -10.93 11.69 -5.19
N ILE A 141 -9.82 11.27 -5.77
CA ILE A 141 -8.82 10.44 -5.10
C ILE A 141 -7.45 11.12 -5.16
N ARG A 142 -6.63 10.89 -4.14
CA ARG A 142 -5.24 11.35 -4.09
C ARG A 142 -4.34 10.13 -3.84
N ILE A 143 -3.42 9.88 -4.76
CA ILE A 143 -2.38 8.86 -4.63
C ILE A 143 -1.07 9.57 -4.36
N GLU A 144 -0.32 9.10 -3.37
CA GLU A 144 1.00 9.63 -3.06
C GLU A 144 2.01 8.50 -3.02
N ASN A 145 3.22 8.77 -3.52
CA ASN A 145 4.36 7.88 -3.43
C ASN A 145 5.34 8.46 -2.40
N TRP A 146 5.65 7.69 -1.37
CA TRP A 146 6.56 8.03 -0.29
C TRP A 146 7.75 7.08 -0.27
N ARG A 147 8.95 7.63 -0.10
CA ARG A 147 10.21 6.87 0.05
C ARG A 147 11.08 7.52 1.11
N LEU A 148 12.11 6.81 1.57
CA LEU A 148 13.13 7.44 2.39
C LEU A 148 14.05 8.32 1.53
N GLN A 149 14.19 9.57 1.95
CA GLN A 149 15.23 10.48 1.44
C GLN A 149 15.93 11.10 2.64
N ASN A 150 17.25 11.00 2.70
CA ASN A 150 18.07 11.47 3.83
C ASN A 150 17.56 10.94 5.19
N GLY A 151 17.17 9.66 5.24
CA GLY A 151 16.69 9.00 6.46
C GLY A 151 15.30 9.43 6.93
N ARG A 152 14.52 10.16 6.12
CA ARG A 152 13.17 10.60 6.46
C ARG A 152 12.19 10.28 5.35
N PRO A 153 10.92 9.96 5.68
CA PRO A 153 9.86 9.87 4.69
C PRO A 153 9.72 11.16 3.89
N TYR A 154 9.78 11.04 2.57
CA TYR A 154 9.63 12.12 1.62
C TYR A 154 8.62 11.72 0.55
N ARG A 155 7.66 12.61 0.25
CA ARG A 155 6.67 12.42 -0.79
C ARG A 155 7.30 12.75 -2.14
N VAL A 156 7.72 11.71 -2.87
CA VAL A 156 8.34 11.87 -4.19
C VAL A 156 7.34 12.24 -5.27
N GLN A 157 6.07 11.84 -5.12
CA GLN A 157 5.03 12.11 -6.10
C GLN A 157 3.67 12.25 -5.41
N MET A 158 2.82 13.13 -5.96
CA MET A 158 1.42 13.25 -5.60
C MET A 158 0.59 13.37 -6.88
N ILE A 159 -0.37 12.47 -7.03
CA ILE A 159 -1.33 12.39 -8.11
C ILE A 159 -2.72 12.65 -7.54
N GLN A 160 -3.46 13.53 -8.18
CA GLN A 160 -4.86 13.76 -7.88
C GLN A 160 -5.69 13.41 -9.11
N VAL A 161 -6.74 12.62 -8.89
CA VAL A 161 -7.73 12.29 -9.92
C VAL A 161 -9.08 12.86 -9.49
N THR A 162 -9.70 13.66 -10.35
CA THR A 162 -10.97 14.34 -10.08
C THR A 162 -11.95 14.18 -11.23
N LYS A 163 -13.25 14.04 -10.95
CA LYS A 163 -14.32 14.09 -11.96
C LYS A 163 -15.14 15.38 -11.80
N VAL A 164 -15.24 16.16 -12.86
CA VAL A 164 -16.09 17.35 -12.94
C VAL A 164 -16.91 17.26 -14.22
N SER A 165 -18.24 17.32 -14.12
CA SER A 165 -19.16 17.24 -15.28
C SER A 165 -18.86 16.07 -16.22
N ASN A 166 -18.64 14.87 -15.64
CA ASN A 166 -18.28 13.64 -16.34
C ASN A 166 -16.92 13.62 -17.06
N ARG A 167 -16.08 14.64 -16.85
CA ARG A 167 -14.70 14.68 -17.34
C ARG A 167 -13.75 14.34 -16.19
N ILE A 168 -12.89 13.33 -16.42
CA ILE A 168 -11.82 12.97 -15.49
C ILE A 168 -10.59 13.83 -15.79
N THR A 169 -9.90 14.25 -14.74
CA THR A 169 -8.61 14.94 -14.83
C THR A 169 -7.64 14.27 -13.87
N VAL A 170 -6.42 14.01 -14.34
CA VAL A 170 -5.35 13.37 -13.57
C VAL A 170 -4.12 14.28 -13.59
N THR A 171 -3.55 14.57 -12.43
CA THR A 171 -2.32 15.36 -12.31
C THR A 171 -1.09 14.48 -12.17
N ASN A 172 0.07 14.95 -12.63
CA ASN A 172 1.39 14.33 -12.38
C ASN A 172 1.47 12.83 -12.72
N HIS A 173 0.76 12.36 -13.75
CA HIS A 173 0.82 11.00 -14.24
C HIS A 173 2.09 10.77 -15.09
N PRO A 174 2.56 9.53 -15.26
CA PRO A 174 2.10 8.28 -14.63
C PRO A 174 2.56 8.13 -13.16
N LEU A 175 1.96 7.22 -12.38
CA LEU A 175 2.55 6.80 -11.10
C LEU A 175 3.71 5.86 -11.38
N ILE A 176 4.88 6.14 -10.80
CA ILE A 176 6.10 5.35 -11.02
C ILE A 176 6.55 4.70 -9.72
N ILE A 177 6.66 3.37 -9.72
CA ILE A 177 7.30 2.58 -8.66
C ILE A 177 8.61 2.03 -9.23
N PRO A 178 9.78 2.29 -8.62
CA PRO A 178 11.04 1.84 -9.17
C PRO A 178 11.09 0.32 -9.17
N PHE A 179 11.68 -0.24 -10.22
CA PHE A 179 11.92 -1.68 -10.28
C PHE A 179 12.71 -2.15 -9.05
N GLU A 180 13.75 -1.41 -8.68
CA GLU A 180 14.65 -1.76 -7.58
C GLU A 180 13.97 -1.73 -6.21
N ASP A 181 12.93 -0.89 -6.04
CA ASP A 181 12.16 -0.85 -4.80
C ASP A 181 11.32 -2.12 -4.63
N LEU A 182 10.75 -2.66 -5.71
CA LEU A 182 9.92 -3.87 -5.67
C LEU A 182 10.76 -5.15 -5.64
N PHE A 183 11.83 -5.21 -6.43
CA PHE A 183 12.63 -6.42 -6.60
C PHE A 183 13.90 -6.47 -5.74
N LEU A 184 14.27 -5.35 -5.10
CA LEU A 184 15.43 -5.20 -4.23
C LEU A 184 16.76 -5.50 -4.93
N ARG A 185 16.78 -5.39 -6.26
CA ARG A 185 17.93 -5.58 -7.15
C ARG A 185 17.81 -4.68 -8.38
N PRO A 186 18.92 -4.39 -9.06
CA PRO A 186 18.87 -3.72 -10.36
C PRO A 186 18.14 -4.56 -11.40
N SER A 187 17.62 -3.86 -12.42
CA SER A 187 17.15 -4.50 -13.64
C SER A 187 18.31 -5.21 -14.36
N SER A 188 18.01 -6.35 -14.95
CA SER A 188 18.99 -7.25 -15.59
C SER A 188 18.75 -7.44 -17.08
N ILE A 189 17.54 -7.14 -17.57
CA ILE A 189 17.15 -7.24 -18.97
C ILE A 189 16.31 -6.03 -19.38
N PRO A 190 16.24 -5.67 -20.68
CA PRO A 190 15.47 -4.51 -21.14
C PRO A 190 13.97 -4.53 -20.82
N ALA A 191 13.39 -5.71 -20.60
CA ALA A 191 11.99 -5.84 -20.20
C ALA A 191 11.76 -5.43 -18.73
N GLU A 192 12.80 -5.46 -17.89
CA GLU A 192 12.76 -5.02 -16.50
C GLU A 192 12.96 -3.51 -16.44
N ARG A 193 11.86 -2.80 -16.21
CA ARG A 193 11.77 -1.35 -16.11
C ARG A 193 10.96 -0.96 -14.87
N ASP A 194 10.89 0.33 -14.58
CA ASP A 194 10.02 0.81 -13.51
C ASP A 194 8.55 0.44 -13.78
N ILE A 195 7.81 0.18 -12.71
CA ILE A 195 6.41 -0.18 -12.76
C ILE A 195 5.63 1.13 -12.95
N GLU A 196 5.11 1.31 -14.16
CA GLU A 196 4.37 2.50 -14.56
C GLU A 196 2.86 2.22 -14.53
N ILE A 197 2.13 2.96 -13.69
CA ILE A 197 0.67 3.00 -13.74
C ILE A 197 0.26 4.19 -14.60
N SER A 198 -0.21 3.86 -15.80
CA SER A 198 -0.53 4.82 -16.85
C SER A 198 -1.69 5.76 -16.48
N LEU A 199 -1.85 6.82 -17.27
CA LEU A 199 -3.02 7.71 -17.18
C LEU A 199 -4.33 6.90 -17.19
N GLN A 200 -4.50 6.00 -18.16
CA GLN A 200 -5.72 5.18 -18.28
C GLN A 200 -5.95 4.32 -17.03
N ALA A 201 -4.89 3.68 -16.50
CA ALA A 201 -5.04 2.88 -15.30
C ALA A 201 -5.41 3.71 -14.06
N LEU A 202 -4.91 4.96 -13.95
CA LEU A 202 -5.31 5.90 -12.89
C LEU A 202 -6.78 6.32 -13.02
N GLU A 203 -7.25 6.55 -14.24
CA GLU A 203 -8.67 6.82 -14.52
C GLU A 203 -9.55 5.61 -14.16
N ASP A 204 -9.12 4.40 -14.53
CA ASP A 204 -9.84 3.15 -14.22
C ASP A 204 -9.91 2.87 -12.72
N ILE A 205 -8.82 3.14 -11.97
CA ILE A 205 -8.80 3.06 -10.51
C ILE A 205 -9.85 4.01 -9.93
N ALA A 206 -9.84 5.27 -10.36
CA ALA A 206 -10.79 6.26 -9.87
C ALA A 206 -12.24 5.89 -10.21
N ALA A 207 -12.50 5.46 -11.44
CA ALA A 207 -13.83 5.06 -11.89
C ALA A 207 -14.40 3.89 -11.08
N LYS A 208 -13.60 2.84 -10.81
CA LYS A 208 -14.02 1.71 -9.97
C LYS A 208 -14.38 2.12 -8.54
N ILE A 209 -13.62 3.05 -7.95
CA ILE A 209 -13.89 3.57 -6.62
C ILE A 209 -15.19 4.39 -6.62
N TRP A 210 -15.33 5.30 -7.58
CA TRP A 210 -16.48 6.18 -7.71
C TRP A 210 -17.78 5.44 -8.03
N GLU A 211 -17.72 4.33 -8.77
CA GLU A 211 -18.87 3.45 -9.00
C GLU A 211 -19.41 2.89 -7.68
N VAL A 212 -18.53 2.42 -6.78
CA VAL A 212 -18.92 1.94 -5.45
C VAL A 212 -19.50 3.07 -4.60
N GLN A 213 -18.96 4.29 -4.72
CA GLN A 213 -19.48 5.49 -4.05
C GLN A 213 -20.75 6.06 -4.69
N ARG A 214 -21.11 5.60 -5.90
CA ARG A 214 -22.25 6.06 -6.71
C ARG A 214 -22.13 7.53 -7.18
N PHE A 215 -20.94 7.95 -7.63
CA PHE A 215 -20.66 9.24 -8.27
C PHE A 215 -20.63 9.20 -9.81
#